data_AF-A0A1G6WR83-F1
#
_entry.id   AF-A0A1G6WR83-F1
#
_cell.length_a   1.000
_cell.length_b   1.000
_cell.length_c   1.000
_cell.angle_alpha   90.00
_cell.angle_beta   90.00
_cell.angle_gamma   90.00
#
_symmetry.space_group_name_H-M   'P 1'
#
loop_
_entity.id
_entity.type
_entity.pdbx_description
1 polymer ?
#
loop_
_entity_poly.entity_id
_entity_poly.type
_entity_poly.pdbx_seq_one_letter_code
_entity_poly.pdbx_strand_id
1 'polypeptide(L)'
;MAAADCWDRVLQALTAKPRRQLVVSLLDADEDLWLALPEAAMLSGQQGQEVTDIELWHRHLPVLSEPGYVEWRKQPFSVRRGANFEEIGSVMEGLLRPDNDYPPELVDGNSVIEQHLSDG
;
A
#
# COMPACT_ATOMS: atom_id res chain seq x y z
N MET A 1 -2.84 -21.41 6.17
CA MET A 1 -3.59 -20.44 5.35
C MET A 1 -3.10 -20.62 3.93
N ALA A 2 -3.99 -20.80 2.95
CA ALA A 2 -3.53 -21.03 1.57
C ALA A 2 -2.92 -19.75 1.01
N ALA A 3 -1.93 -19.86 0.11
CA ALA A 3 -1.28 -18.69 -0.48
C ALA A 3 -2.28 -17.78 -1.23
N ALA A 4 -3.35 -18.35 -1.81
CA ALA A 4 -4.41 -17.59 -2.46
C ALA A 4 -5.15 -16.64 -1.50
N ASP A 5 -5.44 -17.09 -0.28
CA ASP A 5 -6.15 -16.27 0.72
C ASP A 5 -5.32 -15.05 1.15
N CYS A 6 -3.98 -15.15 1.09
CA CYS A 6 -3.08 -14.04 1.38
C CYS A 6 -3.18 -12.96 0.29
N TRP A 7 -3.08 -13.38 -0.97
CA TRP A 7 -3.18 -12.47 -2.12
C TRP A 7 -4.52 -11.75 -2.21
N ASP A 8 -5.62 -12.45 -1.94
CA ASP A 8 -6.95 -11.84 -1.93
C ASP A 8 -7.04 -10.71 -0.89
N ARG A 9 -6.45 -10.89 0.29
CA ARG A 9 -6.42 -9.87 1.35
C ARG A 9 -5.59 -8.66 0.96
N VAL A 10 -4.41 -8.88 0.39
CA VAL A 10 -3.53 -7.79 -0.08
C VAL A 10 -4.25 -6.96 -1.15
N LEU A 11 -4.83 -7.61 -2.15
CA LEU A 11 -5.55 -6.92 -3.23
C LEU A 11 -6.82 -6.21 -2.70
N GLN A 12 -7.56 -6.86 -1.78
CA GLN A 12 -8.71 -6.25 -1.12
C GLN A 12 -8.30 -5.01 -0.33
N ALA A 13 -7.18 -5.04 0.40
CA ALA A 13 -6.63 -3.91 1.16
C ALA A 13 -6.29 -2.72 0.24
N LEU A 14 -5.71 -2.99 -0.93
CA LEU A 14 -5.27 -1.97 -1.87
C LEU A 14 -6.37 -1.45 -2.81
N THR A 15 -7.59 -1.99 -2.77
CA THR A 15 -8.68 -1.61 -3.69
C THR A 15 -9.14 -0.15 -3.55
N ALA A 16 -9.06 0.47 -2.36
CA ALA A 16 -9.55 1.84 -2.15
C ALA A 16 -8.43 2.87 -2.18
N LYS A 17 -8.67 4.02 -2.82
CA LYS A 17 -7.69 5.11 -2.96
C LYS A 17 -7.12 5.61 -1.61
N PRO A 18 -7.93 5.90 -0.57
CA PRO A 18 -7.37 6.34 0.72
C PRO A 18 -6.43 5.31 1.37
N ARG A 19 -6.71 4.01 1.18
CA ARG A 19 -5.84 2.94 1.69
C ARG A 19 -4.51 2.89 0.93
N ARG A 20 -4.52 3.07 -0.40
CA ARG A 20 -3.28 3.19 -1.17
C ARG A 20 -2.47 4.41 -0.73
N GLN A 21 -3.11 5.57 -0.57
CA GLN A 21 -2.43 6.78 -0.11
C GLN A 21 -1.79 6.59 1.27
N LEU A 22 -2.49 5.92 2.20
CA LEU A 22 -1.91 5.54 3.50
C LEU A 22 -0.67 4.67 3.36
N VAL A 23 -0.72 3.63 2.52
CA VAL A 23 0.41 2.72 2.30
C VAL A 23 1.60 3.47 1.71
N VAL A 24 1.38 4.33 0.72
CA VAL A 24 2.45 5.15 0.12
C VAL A 24 3.07 6.10 1.16
N SER A 25 2.25 6.83 1.93
CA SER A 25 2.77 7.71 2.98
C SER A 25 3.59 6.94 4.03
N LEU A 26 3.18 5.72 4.36
CA LEU A 26 3.90 4.87 5.31
C LEU A 26 5.17 4.25 4.73
N LEU A 27 5.21 3.98 3.42
CA LEU A 27 6.41 3.52 2.71
C LEU A 27 7.53 4.57 2.76
N ASP A 28 7.19 5.84 2.63
CA ASP A 28 8.15 6.95 2.68
C ASP A 28 8.60 7.30 4.12
N ALA A 29 7.89 6.80 5.13
CA ALA A 29 8.16 7.07 6.54
C ALA A 29 9.00 5.96 7.20
N ASP A 30 9.75 6.32 8.25
CA ASP A 30 10.42 5.35 9.11
C ASP A 30 9.41 4.35 9.74
N GLU A 31 9.83 3.10 9.95
CA GLU A 31 8.93 2.02 10.38
C GLU A 31 8.18 2.32 11.70
N ASP A 32 8.85 2.97 12.66
CA ASP A 32 8.30 3.31 13.97
C ASP A 32 7.61 4.68 14.01
N LEU A 33 7.61 5.44 12.91
CA LEU A 33 7.06 6.78 12.86
C LEU A 33 5.53 6.75 12.81
N TRP A 34 4.91 7.51 13.71
CA TRP A 34 3.47 7.77 13.69
C TRP A 34 3.16 8.98 12.80
N LEU A 35 2.40 8.75 11.73
CA LEU A 35 1.90 9.80 10.84
C LEU A 35 0.52 10.27 11.28
N ALA A 36 0.27 11.58 11.18
CA ALA A 36 -1.01 12.18 11.50
C ALA A 36 -2.10 11.80 10.48
N LEU A 37 -3.32 11.62 10.97
CA LEU A 37 -4.52 11.45 10.16
C LEU A 37 -5.42 12.69 10.31
N PRO A 38 -6.09 13.12 9.22
CA PRO A 38 -6.25 12.42 7.94
C PRO A 38 -5.13 12.64 6.91
N GLU A 39 -4.10 13.43 7.22
CA GLU A 39 -3.08 13.89 6.26
C GLU A 39 -2.35 12.75 5.56
N ALA A 40 -1.98 11.69 6.28
CA ALA A 40 -1.33 10.51 5.70
C ALA A 40 -2.21 9.77 4.66
N ALA A 41 -3.53 9.97 4.68
CA ALA A 41 -4.46 9.41 3.69
C ALA A 41 -4.73 10.36 2.51
N MET A 42 -4.12 11.55 2.50
CA MET A 42 -4.43 12.64 1.57
C MET A 42 -3.18 13.17 0.86
N LEU A 43 -2.39 12.31 0.22
CA LEU A 43 -1.25 12.73 -0.58
C LEU A 43 -1.65 13.80 -1.62
N SER A 44 -1.12 15.00 -1.44
CA SER A 44 -1.46 16.24 -2.16
C SER A 44 -1.10 16.15 -3.64
N GLY A 45 -2.05 16.53 -4.51
CA GLY A 45 -1.84 16.58 -5.97
C GLY A 45 -2.96 15.92 -6.77
N GLN A 46 -3.91 15.24 -6.11
CA GLN A 46 -5.03 14.61 -6.79
C GLN A 46 -6.34 15.30 -6.44
N GLN A 47 -7.01 15.90 -7.43
CA GLN A 47 -8.38 16.39 -7.25
C GLN A 47 -9.30 15.21 -6.93
N GLY A 48 -9.82 15.19 -5.71
CA GLY A 48 -10.70 14.15 -5.21
C GLY A 48 -11.36 14.59 -3.90
N GLN A 49 -12.46 13.92 -3.54
CA GLN A 49 -13.14 14.11 -2.27
C GLN A 49 -12.15 13.90 -1.10
N GLU A 50 -12.05 14.86 -0.20
CA GLU A 50 -11.32 14.70 1.06
C GLU A 50 -11.92 13.53 1.85
N VAL A 51 -11.07 12.66 2.39
CA VAL A 51 -11.51 11.55 3.25
C VAL A 51 -11.72 12.07 4.66
N THR A 52 -12.86 11.73 5.26
CA THR A 52 -13.16 12.17 6.63
C THR A 52 -12.54 11.25 7.69
N ASP A 53 -12.29 11.77 8.89
CA ASP A 53 -11.85 10.96 10.05
C ASP A 53 -12.81 9.80 10.34
N ILE A 54 -14.11 10.03 10.16
CA ILE A 54 -15.17 9.03 10.35
C ILE A 54 -15.01 7.91 9.31
N GLU A 55 -14.78 8.23 8.03
CA GLU A 55 -14.54 7.22 7.00
C GLU A 55 -13.24 6.45 7.23
N LEU A 56 -12.17 7.14 7.66
CA LEU A 56 -10.91 6.48 8.00
C LEU A 56 -11.12 5.46 9.12
N TRP A 57 -11.75 5.87 10.21
CA TRP A 57 -12.02 5.01 11.35
C TRP A 57 -12.93 3.84 10.98
N HIS A 58 -14.07 4.07 10.33
CA HIS A 58 -15.05 3.01 10.17
C HIS A 58 -14.82 2.12 8.94
N ARG A 59 -14.07 2.60 7.94
CA ARG A 59 -14.07 1.99 6.60
C ARG A 59 -12.70 1.63 6.07
N HIS A 60 -11.65 2.36 6.46
CA HIS A 60 -10.32 2.17 5.89
C HIS A 60 -9.35 1.52 6.87
N LEU A 61 -9.18 2.09 8.06
CA LEU A 61 -8.26 1.60 9.08
C LEU A 61 -8.59 0.18 9.56
N PRO A 62 -9.86 -0.25 9.74
CA PRO A 62 -10.16 -1.62 10.14
C PRO A 62 -9.64 -2.63 9.11
N VAL A 63 -9.82 -2.35 7.82
CA VAL A 63 -9.38 -3.26 6.75
C VAL A 63 -7.86 -3.38 6.66
N LEU A 64 -7.13 -2.34 7.04
CA LEU A 64 -5.65 -2.38 7.08
C LEU A 64 -5.11 -2.98 8.39
N SER A 65 -5.80 -2.74 9.51
CA SER A 65 -5.32 -3.15 10.84
C SER A 65 -5.68 -4.59 11.22
N GLU A 66 -6.82 -5.11 10.75
CA GLU A 66 -7.23 -6.49 11.01
C GLU A 66 -6.20 -7.54 10.54
N PRO A 67 -5.62 -7.45 9.33
CA PRO A 67 -4.52 -8.32 8.92
C PRO A 67 -3.15 -7.90 9.47
N GLY A 68 -3.06 -6.84 10.28
CA GLY A 68 -1.81 -6.38 10.90
C GLY A 68 -0.92 -5.53 9.98
N TYR A 69 -1.44 -4.99 8.88
CA TYR A 69 -0.64 -4.15 7.99
C TYR A 69 -0.34 -2.77 8.61
N VAL A 70 -1.28 -2.20 9.36
CA VAL A 70 -1.07 -0.93 10.06
C VAL A 70 -1.52 -1.01 11.51
N GLU A 71 -0.90 -0.19 12.35
CA GLU A 71 -1.42 0.14 13.67
C GLU A 71 -1.93 1.57 13.67
N TRP A 72 -3.05 1.81 14.35
CA TRP A 72 -3.61 3.15 14.47
C TRP A 72 -4.11 3.42 15.89
N ARG A 73 -4.11 4.69 16.27
CA ARG A 73 -4.61 5.14 17.59
C ARG A 73 -5.48 6.37 17.41
N LYS A 74 -6.41 6.57 18.34
CA LYS A 74 -7.37 7.69 18.31
C LYS A 74 -6.81 9.00 18.85
N GLN A 75 -5.79 8.93 19.71
CA GLN A 75 -5.26 10.12 20.36
C GLN A 75 -3.74 10.02 20.59
N PRO A 76 -2.93 10.85 19.89
CA PRO A 76 -3.35 11.65 18.72
C PRO A 76 -3.87 10.75 17.59
N PHE A 77 -4.78 11.23 16.74
CA PHE A 77 -5.30 10.41 15.64
C PHE A 77 -4.18 10.18 14.62
N SER A 78 -3.62 8.97 14.61
CA SER A 78 -2.39 8.67 13.88
C SER A 78 -2.28 7.20 13.52
N VAL A 79 -1.43 6.91 12.54
CA VAL A 79 -1.17 5.58 11.98
C VAL A 79 0.34 5.32 11.87
N ARG A 80 0.76 4.06 11.97
CA ARG A 80 2.13 3.61 11.69
C ARG A 80 2.12 2.24 11.01
N ARG A 81 3.28 1.77 10.55
CA ARG A 81 3.43 0.41 10.01
C ARG A 81 3.10 -0.63 11.09
N GLY A 82 2.37 -1.67 10.70
CA GLY A 82 2.12 -2.85 11.51
C GLY A 82 3.10 -3.97 11.19
N ALA A 83 3.05 -5.05 11.96
CA ALA A 83 3.99 -6.17 11.83
C ALA A 83 3.98 -6.84 10.44
N ASN A 84 2.87 -6.76 9.70
CA ASN A 84 2.73 -7.38 8.39
C ASN A 84 2.77 -6.34 7.25
N PHE A 85 3.23 -5.11 7.50
CA PHE A 85 3.19 -4.02 6.53
C PHE A 85 3.87 -4.39 5.20
N GLU A 86 4.99 -5.12 5.25
CA GLU A 86 5.76 -5.52 4.07
C GLU A 86 4.91 -6.24 3.00
N GLU A 87 3.89 -7.02 3.40
CA GLU A 87 3.03 -7.74 2.44
C GLU A 87 2.30 -6.81 1.47
N ILE A 88 1.83 -5.65 1.96
CA ILE A 88 1.18 -4.64 1.11
C ILE A 88 2.16 -3.58 0.60
N GLY A 89 3.24 -3.34 1.35
CA GLY A 89 4.31 -2.41 1.02
C GLY A 89 5.00 -2.82 -0.28
N SER A 90 5.49 -4.07 -0.37
CA SER A 90 6.21 -4.54 -1.55
C SER A 90 5.36 -4.51 -2.83
N VAL A 91 4.05 -4.77 -2.73
CA VAL A 91 3.13 -4.65 -3.89
C VAL A 91 3.01 -3.19 -4.33
N MET A 92 2.87 -2.26 -3.38
CA MET A 92 2.76 -0.85 -3.69
C MET A 92 4.08 -0.28 -4.25
N GLU A 93 5.22 -0.66 -3.69
CA GLU A 93 6.54 -0.31 -4.24
C GLU A 93 6.70 -0.80 -5.68
N GLY A 94 6.27 -2.04 -5.96
CA GLY A 94 6.26 -2.58 -7.32
C GLY A 94 5.41 -1.76 -8.29
N LEU A 95 4.23 -1.28 -7.85
CA LEU A 95 3.35 -0.42 -8.65
C LEU A 95 3.86 1.01 -8.83
N LEU A 96 4.71 1.50 -7.92
CA LEU A 96 5.33 2.83 -7.96
C LEU A 96 6.67 2.85 -8.71
N ARG A 97 7.26 1.68 -8.96
CA ARG A 97 8.51 1.55 -9.72
C ARG A 97 8.31 2.12 -11.13
N PRO A 98 9.24 2.94 -11.65
CA PRO A 98 9.21 3.36 -13.05
C PRO A 98 9.20 2.15 -13.99
N ASP A 99 8.54 2.29 -15.14
CA ASP A 99 8.40 1.21 -16.13
C ASP A 99 9.78 0.63 -16.51
N ASN A 100 9.88 -0.70 -16.46
CA ASN A 100 10.97 -1.57 -16.96
C ASN A 100 12.25 -1.76 -16.11
N ASP A 101 12.29 -1.38 -14.84
CA ASP A 101 13.41 -1.78 -13.96
C ASP A 101 13.13 -3.13 -13.27
N TYR A 102 12.87 -4.18 -14.05
CA TYR A 102 12.79 -5.55 -13.51
C TYR A 102 14.20 -6.08 -13.26
N PRO A 103 14.42 -6.84 -12.16
CA PRO A 103 15.68 -7.57 -11.96
C PRO A 103 15.98 -8.43 -13.19
N PRO A 104 17.21 -8.40 -13.74
CA PRO A 104 17.59 -9.24 -14.89
C PRO A 104 17.27 -10.71 -14.66
N GLU A 105 17.33 -11.20 -13.42
CA GLU A 105 17.03 -12.58 -13.05
C GLU A 105 15.56 -12.97 -13.28
N LEU A 106 14.64 -12.00 -13.33
CA LEU A 106 13.23 -12.25 -13.66
C LEU A 106 12.93 -12.12 -15.15
N VAL A 107 13.84 -11.49 -15.91
CA VAL A 107 13.69 -11.22 -17.35
C VAL A 107 14.43 -12.28 -18.17
N ASP A 108 15.69 -12.53 -17.83
CA ASP A 108 16.59 -13.40 -18.58
C ASP A 108 16.07 -14.85 -18.62
N GLY A 109 15.82 -15.34 -19.83
CA GLY A 109 15.32 -16.70 -20.07
C GLY A 109 13.80 -16.83 -19.95
N ASN A 110 13.08 -15.72 -19.69
CA ASN A 110 11.62 -15.68 -19.72
C ASN A 110 11.13 -15.00 -21.01
N SER A 111 11.01 -15.80 -22.08
CA SER A 111 10.65 -15.33 -23.43
C SER A 111 9.39 -14.47 -23.50
N VAL A 112 8.44 -14.66 -22.58
CA VAL A 112 7.18 -13.89 -22.53
C VAL A 112 7.44 -12.47 -22.02
N ILE A 113 8.26 -12.33 -20.99
CA ILE A 113 8.62 -11.03 -20.41
C ILE A 113 9.60 -10.30 -21.33
N GLU A 114 10.59 -11.01 -21.89
CA GLU A 114 11.54 -10.47 -22.87
C GLU A 114 10.82 -9.85 -24.09
N GLN A 115 9.79 -10.51 -24.62
CA GLN A 115 8.97 -9.97 -25.71
C GLN A 115 8.18 -8.74 -25.28
N HIS A 116 7.54 -8.79 -24.11
CA HIS A 116 6.74 -7.67 -23.61
C HIS A 116 7.58 -6.40 -23.39
N LEU A 117 8.80 -6.53 -22.88
CA LEU A 117 9.74 -5.41 -22.70
C LEU A 117 10.34 -4.90 -24.02
N SER A 118 10.35 -5.72 -25.06
CA SER A 118 10.84 -5.34 -26.40
C SER A 118 9.79 -4.59 -27.23
N ASP A 119 8.50 -4.76 -26.90
CA ASP A 119 7.36 -4.22 -27.64
C ASP A 119 6.82 -2.88 -27.10
N GLY A 120 7.33 -2.40 -25.94
CA GLY A 120 6.95 -1.15 -25.28
C GLY A 120 8.02 -0.06 -25.39
#